data_AF-A0A7J3F2E6-F1
#
_entry.id   AF-A0A7J3F2E6-F1
#
_cell.length_a   1.000
_cell.length_b   1.000
_cell.length_c   1.000
_cell.angle_alpha   90.00
_cell.angle_beta   90.00
_cell.angle_gamma   90.00
#
_symmetry.space_group_name_H-M   'P 1'
#
loop_
_entity.id
_entity.type
_entity.pdbx_description
1 polymer ?
#
loop_
_entity_poly.entity_id
_entity_poly.type
_entity_poly.pdbx_seq_one_letter_code
_entity_poly.pdbx_strand_id
1 'polypeptide(L)'
;MLAGLEETRIRCPNCGRNVPAMKYCIYCGAQLPTALPPQRIERPRPTEVPPPVPPLVPPPTPPAQPSLAAPSLTGLEGEVASLMSNISTLYTRKVALFKLFQSGEVSETIFLKLYNEYSGKLSEMLNTRVRRLEDLRRRLDEVNRRLNEVALNIEELSVRHKIGEVDLTTFSQKSEKLKIEQRELENTAKSIKANLERLEKILGDKSPSEIRDMEAGLQAAYDAIKKMVEEGKVSSTVLNNVKSDVEETIAFLDSLIRERKERERILKEEIEALQARYKIGEITIEEYEKRKKELQEEINKVWS
;
A
#
# COMPACT_ATOMS: atom_id res chain seq x y z
N MET A 1 -50.62 -5.47 -13.15
CA MET A 1 -50.51 -4.77 -14.45
C MET A 1 -49.44 -3.70 -14.29
N LEU A 2 -48.23 -3.94 -14.80
CA LEU A 2 -47.13 -2.98 -14.76
C LEU A 2 -47.16 -2.18 -16.06
N ALA A 3 -47.56 -0.91 -15.97
CA ALA A 3 -47.48 0.02 -17.09
C ALA A 3 -46.02 0.26 -17.45
N GLY A 4 -45.64 -0.10 -18.68
CA GLY A 4 -44.31 0.09 -19.22
C GLY A 4 -43.98 1.56 -19.37
N LEU A 5 -42.87 1.98 -18.75
CA LEU A 5 -42.23 3.25 -19.04
C LEU A 5 -41.62 3.16 -20.44
N GLU A 6 -42.31 3.68 -21.46
CA GLU A 6 -41.72 3.92 -22.77
C GLU A 6 -40.62 4.99 -22.63
N GLU A 7 -39.38 4.54 -22.49
CA GLU A 7 -38.21 5.42 -22.51
C GLU A 7 -38.07 6.05 -23.90
N THR A 8 -38.30 7.36 -24.01
CA THR A 8 -38.04 8.14 -25.23
C THR A 8 -36.61 7.93 -25.70
N ARG A 9 -36.43 7.36 -26.91
CA ARG A 9 -35.13 7.13 -27.53
C ARG A 9 -34.86 8.12 -28.68
N ILE A 10 -33.63 8.59 -28.77
CA ILE A 10 -33.13 9.52 -29.79
C ILE A 10 -31.93 8.90 -30.53
N ARG A 11 -31.78 9.21 -31.81
CA ARG A 11 -30.62 8.77 -32.60
C ARG A 11 -29.45 9.70 -32.37
N CYS A 12 -28.30 9.17 -31.95
CA CYS A 12 -27.10 9.97 -31.77
C CYS A 12 -26.61 10.52 -33.12
N PRO A 13 -26.37 11.85 -33.25
CA PRO A 13 -25.91 12.44 -34.50
C PRO A 13 -24.47 12.06 -34.85
N ASN A 14 -23.66 11.64 -33.87
CA ASN A 14 -22.26 11.29 -34.10
C ASN A 14 -22.09 9.81 -34.52
N CYS A 15 -22.66 8.86 -33.77
CA CYS A 15 -22.47 7.42 -34.05
C CYS A 15 -23.69 6.74 -34.69
N GLY A 16 -24.80 7.45 -34.87
CA GLY A 16 -26.00 6.94 -35.53
C GLY A 16 -26.81 5.91 -34.75
N ARG A 17 -26.42 5.56 -33.51
CA ARG A 17 -27.13 4.57 -32.66
C ARG A 17 -28.33 5.19 -31.94
N ASN A 18 -29.40 4.41 -31.79
CA ASN A 18 -30.56 4.79 -30.99
C ASN A 18 -30.27 4.57 -29.50
N VAL A 19 -30.39 5.63 -28.72
CA VAL A 19 -30.05 5.67 -27.28
C VAL A 19 -31.18 6.36 -26.51
N PRO A 20 -31.35 6.10 -25.21
CA PRO A 20 -32.29 6.86 -24.39
C PRO A 20 -31.98 8.37 -24.46
N ALA A 21 -33.01 9.21 -24.43
CA ALA A 21 -32.90 10.67 -24.51
C ALA A 21 -32.26 11.28 -23.25
N MET A 22 -30.96 11.05 -23.09
CA MET A 22 -30.10 11.57 -22.01
C MET A 22 -29.18 12.68 -22.54
N LYS A 23 -28.44 13.34 -21.66
CA LYS A 23 -27.54 14.45 -22.05
C LYS A 23 -26.39 14.02 -22.96
N TYR A 24 -25.92 12.77 -22.84
CA TYR A 24 -24.80 12.23 -23.63
C TYR A 24 -25.11 10.82 -24.15
N CYS A 25 -24.53 10.47 -25.29
CA CYS A 25 -24.63 9.14 -25.88
C CYS A 25 -23.84 8.13 -25.05
N ILE A 26 -24.49 7.07 -24.58
CA ILE A 26 -23.86 5.99 -23.81
C ILE A 26 -22.76 5.23 -24.55
N TYR A 27 -22.71 5.32 -25.89
CA TYR A 27 -21.75 4.57 -26.70
C TYR A 27 -20.54 5.39 -27.15
N CYS A 28 -20.70 6.69 -27.39
CA CYS A 28 -19.62 7.52 -27.93
C CYS A 28 -19.37 8.81 -27.14
N GLY A 29 -20.12 9.06 -26.07
CA GLY A 29 -19.97 10.27 -25.24
C GLY A 29 -20.47 11.57 -25.85
N ALA A 30 -20.89 11.58 -27.13
CA ALA A 30 -21.36 12.79 -27.79
C ALA A 30 -22.63 13.35 -27.13
N GLN A 31 -22.70 14.67 -26.97
CA GLN A 31 -23.85 15.36 -26.37
C GLN A 31 -25.08 15.21 -27.29
N LEU A 32 -26.21 14.80 -26.73
CA LEU A 32 -27.46 14.60 -27.46
C LEU A 32 -28.34 15.86 -27.37
N PRO A 33 -29.13 16.18 -28.41
CA PRO A 33 -30.06 17.29 -28.36
C PRO A 33 -31.14 17.05 -27.30
N THR A 34 -31.17 17.84 -26.23
CA THR A 34 -32.25 17.80 -25.24
C THR A 34 -33.51 18.43 -25.84
N ALA A 35 -34.64 17.72 -25.81
CA ALA A 35 -35.93 18.26 -26.22
C ALA A 35 -36.30 19.48 -25.36
N LEU A 36 -36.54 20.63 -26.00
CA LEU A 36 -37.03 21.84 -25.35
C LEU A 36 -38.45 21.61 -24.78
N PRO A 37 -38.77 22.08 -23.55
CA PRO A 37 -40.15 22.10 -23.08
C PRO A 37 -40.99 23.14 -23.86
N PRO A 38 -42.32 22.98 -23.93
CA PRO A 38 -43.18 23.78 -24.80
C PRO A 38 -43.26 25.26 -24.41
N GLN A 39 -43.29 26.11 -25.44
CA GLN A 39 -43.45 27.56 -25.36
C GLN A 39 -44.75 27.93 -24.63
N ARG A 40 -44.64 28.82 -23.64
CA ARG A 40 -45.78 29.49 -23.01
C ARG A 40 -46.22 30.67 -23.87
N ILE A 41 -47.50 30.63 -24.21
CA ILE A 41 -48.34 31.57 -24.95
C ILE A 41 -48.02 33.05 -24.67
N GLU A 42 -47.86 33.82 -25.74
CA GLU A 42 -47.78 35.28 -25.78
C GLU A 42 -49.07 35.96 -25.28
N ARG A 43 -48.92 37.09 -24.57
CA ARG A 43 -49.95 38.14 -24.44
C ARG A 43 -49.33 39.53 -24.67
N PRO A 44 -50.10 40.50 -25.18
CA PRO A 44 -49.58 41.68 -25.85
C PRO A 44 -49.16 42.79 -24.90
N ARG A 45 -48.15 43.56 -25.33
CA ARG A 45 -47.58 44.75 -24.66
C ARG A 45 -48.53 45.94 -24.68
N PRO A 46 -48.46 46.79 -23.64
CA PRO A 46 -48.60 48.23 -23.80
C PRO A 46 -47.21 48.90 -23.86
N THR A 47 -47.08 49.84 -24.79
CA THR A 47 -45.93 50.69 -25.08
C THR A 47 -45.61 51.62 -23.92
N GLU A 48 -44.35 51.65 -23.46
CA GLU A 48 -43.80 52.75 -22.68
C GLU A 48 -42.30 52.97 -22.97
N VAL A 49 -41.94 54.24 -22.95
CA VAL A 49 -40.74 54.94 -23.46
C VAL A 49 -39.43 54.50 -22.75
N PRO A 50 -38.25 54.51 -23.41
CA PRO A 50 -37.01 54.03 -22.78
C PRO A 50 -36.39 55.08 -21.83
N PRO A 51 -36.02 54.69 -20.59
CA PRO A 51 -35.13 55.48 -19.74
C PRO A 51 -33.64 55.10 -19.95
N PRO A 52 -32.68 55.94 -19.50
CA PRO A 52 -31.30 55.91 -19.94
C PRO A 52 -30.48 54.75 -19.34
N VAL A 53 -29.47 54.31 -20.07
CA VAL A 53 -28.54 53.22 -19.73
C VAL A 53 -27.70 53.59 -18.50
N PRO A 54 -27.72 52.80 -17.40
CA PRO A 54 -26.74 52.92 -16.32
C PRO A 54 -25.44 52.12 -16.62
N PRO A 55 -24.30 52.50 -16.01
CA PRO A 55 -22.98 51.96 -16.35
C PRO A 55 -22.82 50.49 -15.97
N LEU A 56 -22.10 49.73 -16.82
CA LEU A 56 -21.74 48.33 -16.59
C LEU A 56 -20.95 48.16 -15.29
N VAL A 57 -21.56 47.49 -14.31
CA VAL A 57 -20.84 46.84 -13.22
C VAL A 57 -20.52 45.41 -13.67
N PRO A 58 -19.25 44.94 -13.60
CA PRO A 58 -18.93 43.56 -13.95
C PRO A 58 -19.56 42.57 -12.94
N PRO A 59 -19.98 41.37 -13.39
CA PRO A 59 -20.57 40.37 -12.51
C PRO A 59 -19.54 39.81 -11.51
N PRO A 60 -19.97 39.41 -10.30
CA PRO A 60 -19.08 38.86 -9.30
C PRO A 60 -18.54 37.49 -9.75
N THR A 61 -17.23 37.33 -9.60
CA THR A 61 -16.49 36.09 -9.83
C THR A 61 -17.07 34.96 -8.96
N PRO A 62 -17.36 33.77 -9.51
CA PRO A 62 -17.73 32.61 -8.70
C PRO A 62 -16.64 32.28 -7.68
N PRO A 63 -16.97 31.92 -6.44
CA PRO A 63 -15.98 31.50 -5.46
C PRO A 63 -15.24 30.26 -5.98
N ALA A 64 -13.91 30.34 -5.93
CA ALA A 64 -13.02 29.25 -6.30
C ALA A 64 -13.44 27.97 -5.57
N GLN A 65 -13.70 26.90 -6.34
CA GLN A 65 -13.86 25.57 -5.76
C GLN A 65 -12.57 25.21 -5.01
N PRO A 66 -12.66 24.57 -3.83
CA PRO A 66 -11.49 24.07 -3.13
C PRO A 66 -10.80 23.06 -4.04
N SER A 67 -9.59 23.39 -4.49
CA SER A 67 -8.68 22.40 -5.05
C SER A 67 -8.49 21.33 -3.98
N LEU A 68 -8.86 20.09 -4.29
CA LEU A 68 -8.50 18.93 -3.48
C LEU A 68 -6.98 18.91 -3.41
N ALA A 69 -6.43 19.49 -2.34
CA ALA A 69 -5.01 19.51 -2.08
C ALA A 69 -4.53 18.05 -2.10
N ALA A 70 -3.62 17.73 -3.02
CA ALA A 70 -2.88 16.49 -2.95
C ALA A 70 -2.27 16.39 -1.53
N PRO A 71 -2.40 15.25 -0.83
CA PRO A 71 -1.80 15.09 0.48
C PRO A 71 -0.30 15.39 0.38
N SER A 72 0.19 16.25 1.27
CA SER A 72 1.59 16.62 1.32
C SER A 72 2.46 15.36 1.46
N LEU A 73 3.60 15.33 0.76
CA LEU A 73 4.51 14.17 0.72
C LEU A 73 4.90 13.70 2.13
N THR A 74 5.07 14.64 3.07
CA THR A 74 5.39 14.34 4.48
C THR A 74 4.24 13.69 5.25
N GLY A 75 2.98 14.02 4.93
CA GLY A 75 1.81 13.39 5.56
C GLY A 75 1.70 11.90 5.19
N LEU A 76 2.00 11.58 3.93
CA LEU A 76 1.95 10.21 3.42
C LEU A 76 2.99 9.30 4.09
N GLU A 77 4.20 9.80 4.37
CA GLU A 77 5.23 9.03 5.09
C GLU A 77 4.79 8.66 6.52
N GLY A 78 4.12 9.59 7.21
CA GLY A 78 3.55 9.35 8.54
C GLY A 78 2.42 8.33 8.52
N GLU A 79 1.51 8.42 7.54
CA GLU A 79 0.43 7.45 7.34
C GLU A 79 0.97 6.03 7.09
N VAL A 80 1.98 5.90 6.23
CA VAL A 80 2.63 4.60 5.94
C VAL A 80 3.31 4.06 7.19
N ALA A 81 4.04 4.89 7.95
CA ALA A 81 4.66 4.45 9.21
C ALA A 81 3.62 3.92 10.21
N SER A 82 2.53 4.67 10.39
CA SER A 82 1.46 4.30 11.32
C SER A 82 0.79 3.00 10.90
N LEU A 83 0.48 2.84 9.61
CA LEU A 83 -0.10 1.61 9.08
C LEU A 83 0.78 0.39 9.38
N MET A 84 2.07 0.47 9.07
CA MET A 84 3.00 -0.64 9.27
C MET A 84 3.19 -0.97 10.76
N SER A 85 3.29 0.05 11.62
CA SER A 85 3.39 -0.14 13.08
C SER A 85 2.13 -0.78 13.67
N ASN A 86 0.95 -0.41 13.19
CA ASN A 86 -0.30 -1.02 13.63
C ASN A 86 -0.42 -2.48 13.18
N ILE A 87 0.01 -2.82 11.96
CA ILE A 87 0.08 -4.21 11.48
C ILE A 87 0.99 -5.03 12.40
N SER A 88 2.20 -4.53 12.69
CA SER A 88 3.15 -5.19 13.60
C SER A 88 2.55 -5.42 14.99
N THR A 89 1.92 -4.39 15.55
CA THR A 89 1.26 -4.45 16.85
C THR A 89 0.16 -5.52 16.89
N LEU A 90 -0.63 -5.67 15.83
CA LEU A 90 -1.68 -6.69 15.77
C LEU A 90 -1.10 -8.11 15.75
N TYR A 91 -0.02 -8.36 15.00
CA TYR A 91 0.67 -9.64 15.05
C TYR A 91 1.19 -9.94 16.46
N THR A 92 1.88 -9.00 17.11
CA THR A 92 2.36 -9.18 18.49
C THR A 92 1.22 -9.48 19.46
N ARG A 93 0.11 -8.73 19.37
CA ARG A 93 -1.08 -8.95 20.22
C ARG A 93 -1.72 -10.30 20.00
N LYS A 94 -1.81 -10.78 18.75
CA LYS A 94 -2.34 -12.12 18.44
C LYS A 94 -1.49 -13.22 19.08
N VAL A 95 -0.16 -13.14 18.96
CA VAL A 95 0.76 -14.11 19.60
C VAL A 95 0.65 -14.04 21.12
N ALA A 96 0.59 -12.84 21.71
CA ALA A 96 0.44 -12.69 23.15
C ALA A 96 -0.90 -13.25 23.66
N LEU A 97 -2.00 -13.02 22.93
CA LEU A 97 -3.32 -13.55 23.27
C LEU A 97 -3.33 -15.08 23.29
N PHE A 98 -2.59 -15.73 22.39
CA PHE A 98 -2.40 -17.19 22.42
C PHE A 98 -1.74 -17.67 23.71
N LYS A 99 -0.70 -16.97 24.16
CA LYS A 99 -0.01 -17.31 25.42
C LYS A 99 -0.91 -17.15 26.64
N LEU A 100 -1.70 -16.07 26.70
CA LEU A 100 -2.68 -15.84 27.77
C LEU A 100 -3.81 -16.87 27.79
N PHE A 101 -4.24 -17.33 26.61
CA PHE A 101 -5.23 -18.40 26.53
C PHE A 101 -4.65 -19.73 26.97
N GLN A 102 -3.42 -20.06 26.56
CA GLN A 102 -2.70 -21.26 26.98
C GLN A 102 -2.51 -21.31 28.51
N SER A 103 -2.21 -20.18 29.17
CA SER A 103 -2.06 -20.12 30.63
C SER A 103 -3.38 -20.20 31.40
N GLY A 104 -4.54 -20.20 30.71
CA GLY A 104 -5.86 -20.22 31.32
C GLY A 104 -6.30 -18.87 31.88
N GLU A 105 -5.59 -17.78 31.58
CA GLU A 105 -5.93 -16.43 32.03
C GLU A 105 -7.16 -15.85 31.32
N VAL A 106 -7.51 -16.41 30.15
CA VAL A 106 -8.63 -15.96 29.32
C VAL A 106 -9.54 -17.14 29.00
N SER A 107 -10.86 -16.94 29.10
CA SER A 107 -11.84 -17.98 28.72
C SER A 107 -11.96 -18.12 27.20
N GLU A 108 -12.42 -19.28 26.73
CA GLU A 108 -12.60 -19.56 25.29
C GLU A 108 -13.43 -18.48 24.56
N THR A 109 -14.53 -18.05 25.17
CA THR A 109 -15.44 -17.05 24.60
C THR A 109 -14.74 -15.71 24.41
N ILE A 110 -13.97 -15.26 25.40
CA ILE A 110 -13.26 -13.99 25.34
C ILE A 110 -12.07 -14.09 24.37
N PHE A 111 -11.35 -15.21 24.40
CA PHE A 111 -10.27 -15.50 23.47
C PHE A 111 -10.75 -15.40 22.02
N LEU A 112 -11.78 -16.16 21.65
CA LEU A 112 -12.32 -16.17 20.28
C LEU A 112 -12.83 -14.79 19.85
N LYS A 113 -13.52 -14.07 20.73
CA LYS A 113 -13.99 -12.71 20.44
C LYS A 113 -12.83 -11.78 20.10
N LEU A 114 -11.82 -11.69 20.96
CA LEU A 114 -10.66 -10.82 20.76
C LEU A 114 -9.83 -11.27 19.57
N TYR A 115 -9.67 -12.58 19.39
CA TYR A 115 -8.93 -13.15 18.27
C TYR A 115 -9.54 -12.77 16.93
N ASN A 116 -10.86 -12.89 16.80
CA ASN A 116 -11.59 -12.54 15.59
C ASN A 116 -11.55 -11.03 15.33
N GLU A 117 -11.64 -10.21 16.39
CA GLU A 117 -11.51 -8.76 16.27
C GLU A 117 -10.12 -8.36 15.75
N TYR A 118 -9.05 -8.94 16.32
CA TYR A 118 -7.68 -8.67 15.89
C TYR A 118 -7.42 -9.19 14.47
N SER A 119 -7.95 -10.35 14.12
CA SER A 119 -7.81 -10.94 12.78
C SER A 119 -8.54 -10.11 11.73
N GLY A 120 -9.75 -9.64 12.04
CA GLY A 120 -10.51 -8.73 11.17
C GLY A 120 -9.77 -7.41 10.94
N LYS A 121 -9.30 -6.75 12.01
CA LYS A 121 -8.51 -5.51 11.93
C LYS A 121 -7.21 -5.71 11.15
N LEU A 122 -6.53 -6.84 11.36
CA LEU A 122 -5.29 -7.15 10.66
C LEU A 122 -5.55 -7.32 9.16
N SER A 123 -6.59 -8.06 8.79
CA SER A 123 -7.00 -8.23 7.39
C SER A 123 -7.31 -6.89 6.73
N GLU A 124 -8.06 -6.00 7.39
CA GLU A 124 -8.36 -4.65 6.88
C GLU A 124 -7.09 -3.82 6.64
N MET A 125 -6.15 -3.84 7.59
CA MET A 125 -4.88 -3.12 7.47
C MET A 125 -3.98 -3.71 6.39
N LEU A 126 -3.91 -5.03 6.25
CA LEU A 126 -3.17 -5.71 5.19
C LEU A 126 -3.74 -5.39 3.81
N ASN A 127 -5.07 -5.37 3.66
CA ASN A 127 -5.73 -4.94 2.43
C ASN A 127 -5.45 -3.46 2.11
N THR A 128 -5.47 -2.60 3.13
CA THR A 128 -5.09 -1.19 2.98
C THR A 128 -3.65 -1.05 2.49
N ARG A 129 -2.72 -1.82 3.07
CA ARG A 129 -1.31 -1.87 2.64
C ARG A 129 -1.18 -2.28 1.18
N VAL A 130 -1.90 -3.32 0.74
CA VAL A 130 -1.87 -3.79 -0.66
C VAL A 130 -2.33 -2.68 -1.61
N ARG A 131 -3.46 -2.02 -1.32
CA ARG A 131 -3.95 -0.90 -2.13
C ARG A 131 -2.93 0.25 -2.20
N ARG A 132 -2.30 0.59 -1.07
CA ARG A 132 -1.26 1.64 -1.03
C ARG A 132 -0.03 1.26 -1.85
N LEU A 133 0.40 0.00 -1.83
CA LEU A 133 1.49 -0.49 -2.69
C LEU A 133 1.15 -0.31 -4.17
N GLU A 134 -0.05 -0.71 -4.58
CA GLU A 134 -0.51 -0.57 -5.97
C GLU A 134 -0.59 0.88 -6.42
N ASP A 135 -1.16 1.75 -5.58
CA ASP A 135 -1.26 3.20 -5.86
C ASP A 135 0.12 3.84 -6.01
N LEU A 136 1.05 3.53 -5.11
CA LEU A 136 2.40 4.08 -5.15
C LEU A 136 3.21 3.55 -6.34
N ARG A 137 3.05 2.28 -6.72
CA ARG A 137 3.67 1.72 -7.94
C ARG A 137 3.18 2.45 -9.19
N ARG A 138 1.85 2.65 -9.33
CA ARG A 138 1.28 3.41 -10.44
C ARG A 138 1.79 4.85 -10.48
N ARG A 139 1.88 5.52 -9.32
CA ARG A 139 2.42 6.89 -9.24
C ARG A 139 3.90 6.93 -9.59
N LEU A 140 4.69 5.94 -9.17
CA LEU A 140 6.10 5.86 -9.52
C LEU A 140 6.30 5.72 -11.03
N ASP A 141 5.49 4.88 -11.68
CA ASP A 141 5.53 4.72 -13.14
C ASP A 141 5.21 6.03 -13.87
N GLU A 142 4.22 6.78 -13.39
CA GLU A 142 3.86 8.10 -13.95
C GLU A 142 5.00 9.12 -13.78
N VAL A 143 5.58 9.20 -12.58
CA VAL A 143 6.73 10.09 -12.32
C VAL A 143 7.92 9.71 -13.21
N ASN A 144 8.20 8.42 -13.39
CA ASN A 144 9.28 7.95 -14.25
C ASN A 144 9.04 8.28 -15.74
N ARG A 145 7.80 8.18 -16.24
CA ARG A 145 7.46 8.61 -17.59
C ARG A 145 7.74 10.09 -17.79
N ARG A 146 7.32 10.92 -16.83
CA ARG A 146 7.53 12.37 -16.89
C ARG A 146 9.02 12.75 -16.78
N LEU A 147 9.80 12.03 -15.98
CA LEU A 147 11.26 12.17 -15.95
C LEU A 147 11.89 11.90 -17.31
N ASN A 148 11.44 10.85 -18.02
CA ASN A 148 11.93 10.54 -19.36
C ASN A 148 11.54 11.65 -20.36
N GLU A 149 10.32 12.18 -20.30
CA GLU A 149 9.89 13.31 -21.14
C GLU A 149 10.73 14.56 -20.89
N VAL A 150 10.99 14.91 -19.63
CA VAL A 150 11.85 16.04 -19.27
C VAL A 150 13.28 15.83 -19.78
N ALA A 151 13.81 14.61 -19.68
CA ALA A 151 15.14 14.29 -20.21
C ALA A 151 15.21 14.49 -21.74
N LEU A 152 14.21 14.01 -22.49
CA LEU A 152 14.11 14.23 -23.93
C LEU A 152 13.99 15.72 -24.27
N ASN A 153 13.19 16.48 -23.51
CA ASN A 153 13.05 17.93 -23.72
C ASN A 153 14.35 18.69 -23.46
N ILE A 154 15.15 18.27 -22.47
CA ILE A 154 16.48 18.85 -22.20
C ILE A 154 17.43 18.56 -23.36
N GLU A 155 17.43 17.33 -23.87
CA GLU A 155 18.25 16.92 -25.01
C GLU A 155 17.86 17.70 -26.28
N GLU A 156 16.58 17.75 -26.60
CA GLU A 156 16.06 18.51 -27.74
C GLU A 156 16.43 19.99 -27.65
N LEU A 157 16.23 20.62 -26.48
CA LEU A 157 16.60 22.01 -26.25
C LEU A 157 18.09 22.25 -26.46
N SER A 158 18.95 21.30 -26.07
CA SER A 158 20.39 21.34 -26.31
C SER A 158 20.73 21.29 -27.80
N VAL A 159 20.08 20.41 -28.56
CA VAL A 159 20.27 20.30 -30.01
C VAL A 159 19.85 21.58 -30.71
N ARG A 160 18.64 22.10 -30.42
CA ARG A 160 18.12 23.35 -31.01
C ARG A 160 19.03 24.55 -30.76
N HIS A 161 19.60 24.67 -29.56
CA HIS A 161 20.59 25.71 -29.27
C HIS A 161 21.88 25.52 -30.10
N LYS A 162 22.40 24.28 -30.21
CA LYS A 162 23.63 24.00 -30.99
C LYS A 162 23.50 24.32 -32.48
N ILE A 163 22.33 24.11 -33.06
CA ILE A 163 22.05 24.46 -34.47
C ILE A 163 21.65 25.93 -34.66
N GLY A 164 21.63 26.72 -33.58
CA GLY A 164 21.35 28.16 -33.63
C GLY A 164 19.87 28.54 -33.71
N GLU A 165 18.94 27.60 -33.53
CA GLU A 165 17.49 27.88 -33.49
C GLU A 165 17.05 28.60 -32.21
N VAL A 166 17.85 28.51 -31.14
CA VAL A 166 17.57 29.12 -29.83
C VAL A 166 18.80 29.88 -29.35
N ASP A 167 18.61 31.12 -28.93
CA ASP A 167 19.69 31.95 -28.37
C ASP A 167 20.10 31.49 -26.95
N LEU A 168 21.29 31.91 -26.50
CA LEU A 168 21.85 31.51 -25.22
C LEU A 168 20.97 31.89 -24.02
N THR A 169 20.31 33.04 -24.07
CA THR A 169 19.47 33.52 -22.96
C THR A 169 18.21 32.66 -22.85
N THR A 170 17.51 32.44 -23.96
CA THR A 170 16.33 31.57 -24.02
C THR A 170 16.67 30.13 -23.65
N PHE A 171 17.80 29.61 -24.14
CA PHE A 171 18.30 28.28 -23.77
C PHE A 171 18.51 28.17 -22.27
N SER A 172 19.23 29.13 -21.67
CA SER A 172 19.57 29.10 -20.24
C SER A 172 18.31 29.12 -19.36
N GLN A 173 17.34 29.96 -19.69
CA GLN A 173 16.07 30.05 -18.95
C GLN A 173 15.25 28.74 -19.02
N LYS A 174 15.06 28.19 -20.23
CA LYS A 174 14.31 26.94 -20.41
C LYS A 174 15.04 25.75 -19.79
N SER A 175 16.36 25.69 -19.91
CA SER A 175 17.20 24.65 -19.32
C SER A 175 17.08 24.65 -17.80
N GLU A 176 17.13 25.82 -17.16
CA GLU A 176 16.98 25.90 -15.71
C GLU A 176 15.60 25.45 -15.25
N LYS A 177 14.54 25.86 -15.95
CA LYS A 177 13.17 25.40 -15.63
C LYS A 177 13.04 23.88 -15.71
N LEU A 178 13.55 23.25 -16.77
CA LEU A 178 13.52 21.80 -16.94
C LEU A 178 14.37 21.08 -15.88
N LYS A 179 15.52 21.64 -15.48
CA LYS A 179 16.35 21.10 -14.39
C LYS A 179 15.68 21.22 -13.02
N ILE A 180 14.89 22.26 -12.77
CA ILE A 180 14.09 22.37 -11.55
C ILE A 180 13.02 21.27 -11.55
N GLU A 181 12.25 21.14 -12.62
CA GLU A 181 11.22 20.10 -12.73
C GLU A 181 11.82 18.69 -12.60
N GLN A 182 12.96 18.42 -13.24
CA GLN A 182 13.68 17.15 -13.12
C GLN A 182 14.02 16.84 -11.65
N ARG A 183 14.61 17.80 -10.92
CA ARG A 183 14.97 17.63 -9.50
C ARG A 183 13.75 17.36 -8.63
N GLU A 184 12.64 18.05 -8.87
CA GLU A 184 11.38 17.86 -8.12
C GLU A 184 10.79 16.47 -8.36
N LEU A 185 10.79 16.01 -9.61
CA LEU A 185 10.33 14.67 -9.99
C LEU A 185 11.23 13.58 -9.40
N GLU A 186 12.57 13.75 -9.43
CA GLU A 186 13.53 12.82 -8.81
C GLU A 186 13.32 12.71 -7.29
N ASN A 187 13.10 13.83 -6.60
CA ASN A 187 12.78 13.85 -5.18
C ASN A 187 11.47 13.12 -4.88
N THR A 188 10.45 13.32 -5.71
CA THR A 188 9.17 12.63 -5.61
C THR A 188 9.33 11.12 -5.80
N ALA A 189 10.05 10.69 -6.85
CA ALA A 189 10.33 9.28 -7.11
C ALA A 189 11.09 8.64 -5.93
N LYS A 190 12.06 9.35 -5.34
CA LYS A 190 12.81 8.89 -4.17
C LYS A 190 11.90 8.68 -2.95
N SER A 191 11.02 9.63 -2.63
CA SER A 191 10.07 9.49 -1.51
C SER A 191 9.08 8.34 -1.76
N ILE A 192 8.56 8.19 -2.99
CA ILE A 192 7.68 7.06 -3.34
C ILE A 192 8.41 5.72 -3.16
N LYS A 193 9.65 5.59 -3.65
CA LYS A 193 10.45 4.36 -3.49
C LYS A 193 10.69 4.02 -2.01
N ALA A 194 11.01 5.01 -1.18
CA ALA A 194 11.18 4.80 0.26
C ALA A 194 9.89 4.31 0.95
N ASN A 195 8.73 4.85 0.56
CA ASN A 195 7.44 4.38 1.06
C ASN A 195 7.09 2.97 0.58
N LEU A 196 7.39 2.63 -0.68
CA LEU A 196 7.23 1.27 -1.20
C LEU A 196 8.08 0.27 -0.41
N GLU A 197 9.35 0.56 -0.19
CA GLU A 197 10.25 -0.29 0.59
C GLU A 197 9.73 -0.51 2.02
N ARG A 198 9.24 0.57 2.65
CA ARG A 198 8.64 0.49 3.99
C ARG A 198 7.39 -0.37 4.00
N LEU A 199 6.51 -0.23 3.02
CA LEU A 199 5.31 -1.06 2.92
C LEU A 199 5.71 -2.52 2.68
N GLU A 200 6.70 -2.81 1.84
CA GLU A 200 7.14 -4.18 1.53
C GLU A 200 7.65 -4.93 2.77
N LYS A 201 8.38 -4.26 3.67
CA LYS A 201 8.94 -4.82 4.91
C LYS A 201 7.91 -4.95 6.04
N ILE A 202 7.04 -5.96 5.97
CA ILE A 202 6.16 -6.32 7.10
C ILE A 202 7.00 -6.75 8.31
N LEU A 203 6.65 -6.28 9.51
CA LEU A 203 7.45 -6.44 10.74
C LEU A 203 8.85 -5.82 10.64
N GLY A 204 9.05 -4.80 9.80
CA GLY A 204 10.35 -4.12 9.67
C GLY A 204 10.83 -3.39 10.94
N ASP A 205 9.95 -3.20 11.92
CA ASP A 205 10.26 -2.69 13.27
C ASP A 205 10.72 -3.78 14.25
N LYS A 206 10.73 -5.05 13.83
CA LYS A 206 11.13 -6.20 14.66
C LYS A 206 12.50 -6.73 14.28
N SER A 207 13.27 -7.12 15.29
CA SER A 207 14.52 -7.84 15.05
C SER A 207 14.23 -9.27 14.55
N PRO A 208 15.17 -9.91 13.84
CA PRO A 208 15.03 -11.31 13.46
C PRO A 208 14.81 -12.25 14.65
N SER A 209 15.45 -11.95 15.79
CA SER A 209 15.28 -12.71 17.04
C SER A 209 13.86 -12.55 17.62
N GLU A 210 13.30 -11.34 17.63
CA GLU A 210 11.90 -11.13 18.04
C GLU A 210 10.93 -11.92 17.17
N ILE A 211 11.14 -11.94 15.84
CA ILE A 211 10.29 -12.69 14.91
C ILE A 211 10.40 -14.20 15.19
N ARG A 212 11.62 -14.72 15.41
CA ARG A 212 11.84 -16.13 15.79
C ARG A 212 11.13 -16.49 17.09
N ASP A 213 11.22 -15.63 18.10
CA ASP A 213 10.61 -15.87 19.41
C ASP A 213 9.08 -15.78 19.33
N MET A 214 8.54 -14.91 18.46
CA MET A 214 7.11 -14.86 18.13
C MET A 214 6.64 -16.15 17.47
N GLU A 215 7.35 -16.62 16.45
CA GLU A 215 7.03 -17.85 15.73
C GLU A 215 7.08 -19.08 16.64
N ALA A 216 8.20 -19.29 17.34
CA ALA A 216 8.37 -20.41 18.26
C ALA A 216 7.35 -20.37 19.40
N GLY A 217 7.08 -19.17 19.93
CA GLY A 217 6.07 -18.97 20.96
C GLY A 217 4.65 -19.27 20.48
N LEU A 218 4.30 -18.87 19.25
CA LEU A 218 3.00 -19.17 18.66
C LEU A 218 2.83 -20.66 18.38
N GLN A 219 3.85 -21.32 17.81
CA GLN A 219 3.85 -22.76 17.56
C GLN A 219 3.67 -23.55 18.86
N ALA A 220 4.46 -23.23 19.89
CA ALA A 220 4.36 -23.90 21.18
C ALA A 220 2.99 -23.70 21.85
N ALA A 221 2.43 -22.49 21.81
CA ALA A 221 1.10 -22.21 22.34
C ALA A 221 0.02 -22.98 21.57
N TYR A 222 0.12 -23.01 20.24
CA TYR A 222 -0.82 -23.72 19.38
C TYR A 222 -0.81 -25.23 19.64
N ASP A 223 0.36 -25.85 19.76
CA ASP A 223 0.48 -27.28 20.06
C ASP A 223 0.00 -27.62 21.49
N ALA A 224 0.24 -26.72 22.45
CA ALA A 224 -0.30 -26.88 23.80
C ALA A 224 -1.85 -26.85 23.80
N ILE A 225 -2.45 -25.94 23.02
CA ILE A 225 -3.91 -25.87 22.88
C ILE A 225 -4.48 -27.12 22.20
N LYS A 226 -3.82 -27.66 21.16
CA LYS A 226 -4.22 -28.95 20.56
C LYS A 226 -4.29 -30.05 21.61
N LYS A 227 -3.26 -30.15 22.45
CA LYS A 227 -3.23 -31.12 23.55
C LYS A 227 -4.35 -30.88 24.58
N MET A 228 -4.63 -29.62 24.93
CA MET A 228 -5.75 -29.28 25.83
C MET A 228 -7.11 -29.69 25.26
N VAL A 229 -7.29 -29.63 23.94
CA VAL A 229 -8.50 -30.12 23.26
C VAL A 229 -8.58 -31.65 23.33
N GLU A 230 -7.48 -32.35 23.08
CA GLU A 230 -7.41 -33.82 23.20
C GLU A 230 -7.71 -34.29 24.63
N GLU A 231 -7.27 -33.53 25.63
CA GLU A 231 -7.54 -33.76 27.06
C GLU A 231 -8.96 -33.33 27.49
N GLY A 232 -9.77 -32.76 26.59
CA GLY A 232 -11.13 -32.29 26.87
C GLY A 232 -11.22 -31.03 27.74
N LYS A 233 -10.11 -30.32 27.94
CA LYS A 233 -10.04 -29.07 28.73
C LYS A 233 -10.49 -27.85 27.94
N VAL A 234 -10.40 -27.92 26.60
CA VAL A 234 -10.79 -26.84 25.68
C VAL A 234 -11.70 -27.42 24.59
N SER A 235 -12.70 -26.66 24.17
CA SER A 235 -13.57 -27.03 23.06
C SER A 235 -12.80 -27.14 21.74
N SER A 236 -13.06 -28.19 20.96
CA SER A 236 -12.55 -28.33 19.59
C SER A 236 -12.98 -27.19 18.68
N THR A 237 -14.07 -26.50 19.03
CA THR A 237 -14.54 -25.28 18.35
C THR A 237 -13.45 -24.21 18.33
N VAL A 238 -12.68 -24.04 19.40
CA VAL A 238 -11.63 -23.03 19.47
C VAL A 238 -10.57 -23.30 18.39
N LEU A 239 -10.05 -24.53 18.34
CA LEU A 239 -9.02 -24.93 17.38
C LEU A 239 -9.51 -24.76 15.94
N ASN A 240 -10.74 -25.21 15.65
CA ASN A 240 -11.31 -25.15 14.31
C ASN A 240 -11.45 -23.70 13.79
N ASN A 241 -11.74 -22.74 14.67
CA ASN A 241 -11.87 -21.33 14.28
C ASN A 241 -10.53 -20.65 13.98
N VAL A 242 -9.45 -21.05 14.67
CA VAL A 242 -8.16 -20.35 14.57
C VAL A 242 -7.12 -21.08 13.72
N LYS A 243 -7.32 -22.37 13.42
CA LYS A 243 -6.32 -23.24 12.79
C LYS A 243 -5.68 -22.65 11.53
N SER A 244 -6.49 -22.32 10.51
CA SER A 244 -5.96 -21.83 9.22
C SER A 244 -5.13 -20.56 9.41
N ASP A 245 -5.68 -19.59 10.15
CA ASP A 245 -5.04 -18.30 10.37
C ASP A 245 -3.75 -18.42 11.21
N VAL A 246 -3.69 -19.34 12.17
CA VAL A 246 -2.46 -19.63 12.94
C VAL A 246 -1.40 -20.29 12.07
N GLU A 247 -1.78 -21.32 11.31
CA GLU A 247 -0.86 -22.03 10.40
C GLU A 247 -0.29 -21.07 9.35
N GLU A 248 -1.14 -20.21 8.77
CA GLU A 248 -0.73 -19.13 7.85
C GLU A 248 0.20 -18.12 8.53
N THR A 249 -0.09 -17.72 9.77
CA THR A 249 0.75 -16.78 10.52
C THR A 249 2.12 -17.38 10.82
N ILE A 250 2.19 -18.65 11.23
CA ILE A 250 3.45 -19.34 11.49
C ILE A 250 4.27 -19.46 10.19
N ALA A 251 3.64 -19.89 9.09
CA ALA A 251 4.31 -19.98 7.80
C ALA A 251 4.82 -18.61 7.31
N PHE A 252 4.06 -17.55 7.55
CA PHE A 252 4.46 -16.18 7.26
C PHE A 252 5.69 -15.77 8.07
N LEU A 253 5.68 -15.95 9.40
CA LEU A 253 6.81 -15.62 10.26
C LEU A 253 8.06 -16.43 9.88
N ASP A 254 7.92 -17.73 9.62
CA ASP A 254 9.00 -18.59 9.12
C ASP A 254 9.59 -18.05 7.82
N SER A 255 8.75 -17.60 6.87
CA SER A 255 9.22 -17.05 5.60
C SER A 255 10.14 -15.82 5.76
N LEU A 256 9.94 -15.01 6.82
CA LEU A 256 10.77 -13.84 7.09
C LEU A 256 12.16 -14.18 7.65
N ILE A 257 12.32 -15.36 8.24
CA ILE A 257 13.56 -15.78 8.91
C ILE A 257 14.14 -17.10 8.38
N ARG A 258 13.56 -17.67 7.32
CA ARG A 258 13.94 -18.95 6.72
C ARG A 258 15.44 -19.03 6.41
N GLU A 259 15.97 -18.01 5.71
CA GLU A 259 17.38 -17.97 5.34
C GLU A 259 18.30 -17.92 6.56
N ARG A 260 17.87 -17.23 7.63
CA ARG A 260 18.63 -17.12 8.89
C ARG A 260 18.64 -18.45 9.63
N LYS A 261 17.49 -19.13 9.72
CA LYS A 261 17.41 -20.48 10.29
C LYS A 261 18.31 -21.45 9.56
N GLU A 262 18.30 -21.41 8.23
CA GLU A 262 19.15 -22.28 7.41
C GLU A 262 20.64 -22.00 7.64
N ARG A 263 21.03 -20.73 7.72
CA ARG A 263 22.41 -20.37 8.06
C ARG A 263 22.81 -20.82 9.46
N GLU A 264 21.94 -20.66 10.47
CA GLU A 264 22.18 -21.18 11.82
C GLU A 264 22.34 -22.70 11.81
N ARG A 265 21.51 -23.42 11.06
CA ARG A 265 21.57 -24.89 10.92
C ARG A 265 22.95 -25.33 10.41
N ILE A 266 23.43 -24.71 9.33
CA ILE A 266 24.74 -25.01 8.74
C ILE A 266 25.86 -24.74 9.76
N LEU A 267 25.83 -23.60 10.45
CA LEU A 267 26.85 -23.27 11.46
C LEU A 267 26.83 -24.25 12.64
N LYS A 268 25.66 -24.74 13.05
CA LYS A 268 25.53 -25.78 14.07
C LYS A 268 26.11 -27.12 13.60
N GLU A 269 25.86 -27.50 12.36
CA GLU A 269 26.46 -28.71 11.75
C GLU A 269 27.98 -28.61 11.69
N GLU A 270 28.53 -27.43 11.41
CA GLU A 270 29.99 -27.19 11.50
C GLU A 270 30.52 -27.36 12.93
N ILE A 271 29.80 -26.88 13.95
CA ILE A 271 30.17 -27.09 15.35
C ILE A 271 30.14 -28.58 15.71
N GLU A 272 29.12 -29.32 15.26
CA GLU A 272 29.02 -30.76 15.50
C GLU A 272 30.16 -31.53 14.82
N ALA A 273 30.49 -31.19 13.57
CA ALA A 273 31.63 -31.76 12.86
C ALA A 273 32.95 -31.45 13.57
N LEU A 274 33.13 -30.21 14.04
CA LEU A 274 34.30 -29.80 14.82
C LEU A 274 34.39 -30.60 16.14
N GLN A 275 33.27 -30.83 16.82
CA GLN A 275 33.21 -31.65 18.03
C GLN A 275 33.60 -33.10 17.75
N ALA A 276 33.19 -33.66 16.60
CA ALA A 276 33.58 -35.01 16.20
C ALA A 276 35.10 -35.11 15.97
N ARG A 277 35.70 -34.15 15.26
CA ARG A 277 37.16 -34.08 15.03
C ARG A 277 37.97 -33.98 16.31
N TYR A 278 37.51 -33.17 17.26
CA TYR A 278 38.13 -33.09 18.58
C TYR A 278 38.08 -34.44 19.32
N LYS A 279 36.93 -35.12 19.32
CA LYS A 279 36.75 -36.42 20.00
C LYS A 279 37.66 -37.52 19.44
N ILE A 280 37.99 -37.48 18.15
CA ILE A 280 38.91 -38.44 17.51
C ILE A 280 40.37 -37.98 17.54
N GLY A 281 40.66 -36.83 18.16
CA GLY A 281 42.02 -36.31 18.34
C GLY A 281 42.63 -35.66 17.09
N GLU A 282 41.82 -35.33 16.07
CA GLU A 282 42.30 -34.64 14.86
C GLU A 282 42.68 -33.17 15.12
N ILE A 283 42.13 -32.55 16.17
CA ILE A 283 42.38 -31.16 16.55
C ILE A 283 42.61 -31.06 18.06
N THR A 284 43.33 -30.01 18.50
CA THR A 284 43.55 -29.78 19.93
C THR A 284 42.33 -29.16 20.62
N ILE A 285 42.33 -29.16 21.96
CA ILE A 285 41.26 -28.50 22.74
C ILE A 285 41.26 -26.98 22.51
N GLU A 286 42.43 -26.36 22.36
CA GLU A 286 42.55 -24.94 22.09
C GLU A 286 41.99 -24.57 20.71
N GLU A 287 42.29 -25.38 19.68
CA GLU A 287 41.75 -25.21 18.32
C GLU A 287 40.23 -25.38 18.30
N TYR A 288 39.72 -26.41 18.99
CA TYR A 288 38.29 -26.66 19.13
C TYR A 288 37.58 -25.49 19.80
N GLU A 289 38.03 -25.06 20.99
CA GLU A 289 37.38 -23.98 21.74
C GLU A 289 37.42 -22.64 20.99
N LYS A 290 38.56 -22.32 20.35
CA LYS A 290 38.68 -21.12 19.52
C LYS A 290 37.68 -21.14 18.37
N ARG A 291 37.66 -22.21 17.58
CA ARG A 291 36.82 -22.28 16.37
C ARG A 291 35.33 -22.40 16.71
N LYS A 292 34.99 -23.11 17.78
CA LYS A 292 33.63 -23.16 18.33
C LYS A 292 33.14 -21.78 18.76
N LYS A 293 33.99 -20.99 19.41
CA LYS A 293 33.65 -19.62 19.80
C LYS A 293 33.39 -18.72 18.58
N GLU A 294 34.23 -18.79 17.56
CA GLU A 294 34.04 -18.05 16.30
C GLU A 294 32.70 -18.39 15.62
N LEU A 295 32.39 -19.69 15.51
CA LEU A 295 31.12 -20.14 14.93
C LEU A 295 29.91 -19.71 15.78
N GLN A 296 30.04 -19.74 17.12
CA GLN A 296 29.00 -19.29 18.01
C GLN A 296 28.76 -17.77 17.91
N GLU A 297 29.81 -16.98 17.76
CA GLU A 297 29.71 -15.54 17.48
C GLU A 297 29.03 -15.29 16.13
N GLU A 298 29.29 -16.12 15.12
CA GLU A 298 28.61 -16.03 13.83
C GLU A 298 27.11 -16.35 13.94
N ILE A 299 26.73 -17.38 14.69
CA ILE A 299 25.32 -17.69 15.00
C ILE A 299 24.65 -16.49 15.69
N ASN A 300 25.33 -15.84 16.64
CA ASN A 300 24.76 -14.68 17.32
C ASN A 300 24.52 -13.51 16.35
N LYS A 301 25.42 -13.29 15.38
CA LYS A 301 25.27 -12.27 14.34
C LYS A 301 24.11 -12.57 13.38
N VAL A 302 23.74 -13.83 13.18
CA VAL A 302 22.58 -14.21 12.34
C VAL A 302 21.26 -13.69 12.94
N TRP A 303 21.18 -13.56 14.26
CA TRP A 303 19.96 -13.17 14.99
C TRP A 303 19.99 -11.77 15.61
N SER A 304 21.12 -11.07 15.46
CA SER A 304 21.27 -9.64 15.76
C SER A 304 20.63 -8.80 14.67
#